data_AF-A0A351L463-F1
#
_entry.id   AF-A0A351L463-F1
#
_cell.length_a   1.000
_cell.length_b   1.000
_cell.length_c   1.000
_cell.angle_alpha   90.00
_cell.angle_beta   90.00
_cell.angle_gamma   90.00
#
_symmetry.space_group_name_H-M   'P 1'
#
loop_
_entity.id
_entity.type
_entity.pdbx_description
1 polymer ?
#
loop_
_entity_poly.entity_id
_entity_poly.type
_entity_poly.pdbx_seq_one_letter_code
_entity_poly.pdbx_strand_id
1 'polypeptide(L)'
;MAQEFQAGNKRIKPDEMLVLLGRYQMMPQFLRGLIIDEAIAGIECTEEEKGAAIAQLEAQYQLTTPEAKEAWLKSQNLTPEDLEAIATRPLKLEKYKQETWAHKVESYFLARKPYLDQVRYSLIRTKDLGLANELYFRIEGGEQSFAEIAKQYSQGVEANTGGLLGPVPIRQPHPLISQILSVSKPGQLWPPRALAEWFVIVRLEQLIPAQLDETMRRRLIDEMFETWINEQIKQMGPLRAIETNEPE
;
A
#
# COMPACT_ATOMS: atom_id res chain seq x y z
N MET A 1 4.84 -35.45 25.13
CA MET A 1 6.24 -35.07 25.48
C MET A 1 6.42 -33.58 25.21
N ALA A 2 6.85 -32.76 26.17
CA ALA A 2 7.04 -31.33 25.95
C ALA A 2 8.21 -31.11 24.98
N GLN A 3 7.91 -30.66 23.75
CA GLN A 3 8.95 -30.26 22.79
C GLN A 3 9.53 -28.90 23.21
N GLU A 4 10.81 -28.86 23.54
CA GLU A 4 11.55 -27.60 23.73
C GLU A 4 12.20 -27.18 22.41
N PHE A 5 12.10 -25.91 22.04
CA PHE A 5 12.77 -25.35 20.86
C PHE A 5 14.13 -24.75 21.26
N GLN A 6 15.14 -24.83 20.39
CA GLN A 6 16.48 -24.28 20.67
C GLN A 6 16.91 -23.30 19.58
N ALA A 7 17.34 -22.11 19.99
CA ALA A 7 17.98 -21.11 19.14
C ALA A 7 19.36 -20.76 19.72
N GLY A 8 20.43 -21.35 19.16
CA GLY A 8 21.77 -21.28 19.73
C GLY A 8 21.79 -21.88 21.15
N ASN A 9 22.13 -21.06 22.16
CA ASN A 9 22.15 -21.48 23.57
C ASN A 9 20.81 -21.27 24.28
N LYS A 10 19.82 -20.64 23.64
CA LYS A 10 18.54 -20.32 24.25
C LYS A 10 17.55 -21.45 24.00
N ARG A 11 16.99 -21.99 25.08
CA ARG A 11 15.83 -22.90 25.04
C ARG A 11 14.55 -22.06 25.14
N ILE A 12 13.55 -22.42 24.35
CA ILE A 12 12.26 -21.74 24.26
C ILE A 12 11.18 -22.81 24.42
N LYS A 13 10.36 -22.68 25.46
CA LYS A 13 9.21 -23.57 25.65
C LYS A 13 8.07 -23.18 24.71
N PRO A 14 7.16 -24.09 24.35
CA PRO A 14 5.99 -23.78 23.52
C PRO A 14 5.18 -22.60 24.06
N ASP A 15 4.96 -22.53 25.38
CA ASP A 15 4.26 -21.41 26.02
C ASP A 15 5.02 -20.08 25.91
N GLU A 16 6.35 -20.13 25.91
CA GLU A 16 7.19 -18.95 25.72
C GLU A 16 7.18 -18.47 24.27
N MET A 17 6.98 -19.36 23.29
CA MET A 17 6.89 -19.00 21.87
C MET A 17 5.73 -18.02 21.61
N LEU A 18 4.56 -18.27 22.18
CA LEU A 18 3.40 -17.37 22.06
C LEU A 18 3.70 -15.97 22.62
N VAL A 19 4.37 -15.92 23.79
CA VAL A 19 4.77 -14.65 24.41
C VAL A 19 5.79 -13.91 23.55
N LEU A 20 6.74 -14.63 22.94
CA LEU A 20 7.74 -14.03 22.06
C LEU A 20 7.14 -13.51 20.75
N LEU A 21 6.21 -14.25 20.13
CA LEU A 21 5.48 -13.79 18.94
C LEU A 21 4.70 -12.50 19.20
N GLY A 22 4.07 -12.39 20.38
CA GLY A 22 3.41 -11.15 20.82
C GLY A 22 4.41 -10.02 21.06
N ARG A 23 5.48 -10.28 21.82
CA ARG A 23 6.52 -9.30 22.16
C ARG A 23 7.21 -8.71 20.92
N TYR A 24 7.44 -9.54 19.90
CA TYR A 24 8.09 -9.12 18.66
C TYR A 24 7.12 -8.65 17.57
N GLN A 25 5.81 -8.50 17.90
CA GLN A 25 4.78 -8.06 16.96
C GLN A 25 4.69 -8.93 15.69
N MET A 26 5.06 -10.21 15.79
CA MET A 26 5.01 -11.17 14.67
C MET A 26 3.63 -11.84 14.56
N MET A 27 2.79 -11.72 15.59
CA MET A 27 1.46 -12.34 15.63
C MET A 27 0.59 -12.00 14.41
N PRO A 28 0.47 -10.73 13.96
CA PRO A 28 -0.36 -10.41 12.79
C PRO A 28 0.15 -11.06 11.50
N GLN A 29 1.47 -11.17 11.32
CA GLN A 29 2.06 -11.81 10.14
C GLN A 29 1.83 -13.32 10.13
N PHE A 30 1.92 -13.95 11.31
CA PHE A 30 1.64 -15.36 11.48
C PHE A 30 0.17 -15.70 11.18
N LEU A 31 -0.78 -14.97 11.78
CA LEU A 31 -2.22 -15.17 11.54
C LEU A 31 -2.58 -14.92 10.06
N ARG A 32 -1.99 -13.89 9.45
CA ARG A 32 -2.12 -13.63 8.02
C ARG A 32 -1.67 -14.83 7.18
N GLY A 33 -0.55 -15.47 7.57
CA GLY A 33 -0.07 -16.69 6.93
C GLY A 33 -1.13 -17.79 6.90
N LEU A 34 -1.67 -18.11 8.08
CA LEU A 34 -2.72 -19.13 8.25
C LEU A 34 -3.97 -18.84 7.42
N ILE A 35 -4.48 -17.59 7.47
CA ILE A 35 -5.68 -17.18 6.72
C ILE A 35 -5.45 -17.32 5.21
N ILE A 36 -4.26 -16.94 4.72
CA ILE A 36 -3.92 -17.10 3.31
C ILE A 36 -3.87 -18.58 2.95
N ASP A 37 -3.19 -19.39 3.76
CA ASP A 37 -3.00 -20.82 3.47
C ASP A 37 -4.35 -21.56 3.41
N GLU A 38 -5.28 -21.22 4.32
CA GLU A 38 -6.66 -21.72 4.29
C GLU A 38 -7.40 -21.27 3.03
N ALA A 39 -7.31 -19.98 2.67
CA ALA A 39 -8.00 -19.43 1.51
C ALA A 39 -7.50 -20.00 0.17
N ILE A 40 -6.21 -20.31 0.06
CA ILE A 40 -5.62 -20.84 -1.17
C ILE A 40 -5.61 -22.38 -1.23
N ALA A 41 -6.07 -23.08 -0.19
CA ALA A 41 -6.01 -24.53 -0.10
C ALA A 41 -6.73 -25.22 -1.28
N GLY A 42 -7.85 -24.63 -1.74
CA GLY A 42 -8.62 -25.11 -2.89
C GLY A 42 -8.10 -24.68 -4.27
N ILE A 43 -7.02 -23.90 -4.34
CA ILE A 43 -6.50 -23.37 -5.60
C ILE A 43 -5.52 -24.37 -6.22
N GLU A 44 -5.83 -24.80 -7.43
CA GLU A 44 -5.01 -25.72 -8.21
C GLU A 44 -3.96 -25.00 -9.06
N CYS A 45 -2.79 -25.63 -9.22
CA CYS A 45 -1.74 -25.22 -10.13
C CYS A 45 -1.43 -26.37 -11.08
N THR A 46 -1.32 -26.06 -12.37
CA THR A 46 -0.85 -26.99 -13.38
C THR A 46 0.64 -27.31 -13.17
N GLU A 47 1.12 -28.43 -13.71
CA GLU A 47 2.54 -28.81 -13.62
C GLU A 47 3.46 -27.78 -14.30
N GLU A 48 2.99 -27.14 -15.37
CA GLU A 48 3.72 -26.06 -16.05
C GLU A 48 3.87 -24.83 -15.16
N GLU A 49 2.80 -24.42 -14.48
CA GLU A 49 2.80 -23.31 -13.53
C GLU A 49 3.70 -23.58 -12.33
N LYS A 50 3.67 -24.81 -11.79
CA LYS A 50 4.56 -25.23 -10.70
C LYS A 50 6.03 -25.16 -11.12
N GLY A 51 6.37 -25.70 -12.29
CA GLY A 51 7.72 -25.66 -12.84
C GLY A 51 8.21 -24.22 -13.03
N ALA A 52 7.38 -23.34 -13.58
CA ALA A 52 7.70 -21.92 -13.75
C ALA A 52 7.90 -21.19 -12.41
N ALA A 53 7.04 -21.47 -11.43
CA ALA A 53 7.13 -20.87 -10.10
C ALA A 53 8.42 -21.29 -9.36
N ILE A 54 8.79 -22.57 -9.45
CA ILE A 54 10.04 -23.09 -8.89
C ILE A 54 11.23 -22.41 -9.56
N ALA A 55 11.26 -22.35 -10.89
CA ALA A 55 12.35 -21.70 -11.63
C ALA A 55 12.49 -20.20 -11.28
N GLN A 56 11.37 -19.51 -11.07
CA GLN A 56 11.37 -18.11 -10.64
C GLN A 56 11.96 -17.94 -9.23
N LEU A 57 11.58 -18.82 -8.30
CA LEU A 57 12.11 -18.81 -6.94
C LEU A 57 13.61 -19.14 -6.94
N GLU A 58 14.03 -20.15 -7.70
CA GLU A 58 15.43 -20.50 -7.86
C GLU A 58 16.25 -19.32 -8.42
N ALA A 59 15.74 -18.59 -9.41
CA ALA A 59 16.38 -17.39 -9.92
C ALA A 59 16.47 -16.27 -8.86
N GLN A 60 15.39 -16.06 -8.09
CA GLN A 60 15.34 -15.03 -7.04
C GLN A 60 16.37 -15.28 -5.94
N TYR A 61 16.55 -16.54 -5.52
CA TYR A 61 17.50 -16.94 -4.48
C TYR A 61 18.87 -17.39 -5.03
N GLN A 62 19.09 -17.24 -6.34
CA GLN A 62 20.34 -17.62 -7.02
C GLN A 62 20.70 -19.12 -6.84
N LEU A 63 19.69 -19.98 -6.77
CA LEU A 63 19.82 -21.43 -6.62
C LEU A 63 20.07 -22.09 -7.99
N THR A 64 21.15 -21.68 -8.64
CA THR A 64 21.47 -22.09 -10.02
C THR A 64 22.14 -23.46 -10.12
N THR A 65 22.57 -24.05 -8.99
CA THR A 65 23.13 -25.40 -8.95
C THR A 65 22.40 -26.28 -7.93
N PRO A 66 22.38 -27.61 -8.13
CA PRO A 66 21.80 -28.55 -7.17
C PRO A 66 22.39 -28.40 -5.76
N GLU A 67 23.69 -28.12 -5.66
CA GLU A 67 24.39 -27.95 -4.38
C GLU A 67 23.94 -26.67 -3.66
N ALA A 68 23.76 -25.57 -4.40
CA ALA A 68 23.25 -24.31 -3.85
C ALA A 68 21.82 -24.47 -3.33
N LYS A 69 20.99 -25.21 -4.07
CA LYS A 69 19.61 -25.55 -3.69
C LYS A 69 19.56 -26.40 -2.42
N GLU A 70 20.37 -27.45 -2.35
CA GLU A 70 20.43 -28.32 -1.17
C GLU A 70 20.96 -27.57 0.06
N ALA A 71 21.97 -26.71 -0.11
CA ALA A 71 22.48 -25.87 0.96
C ALA A 71 21.43 -24.87 1.48
N TRP A 72 20.65 -24.27 0.57
CA TRP A 72 19.56 -23.37 0.94
C TRP A 72 18.46 -24.09 1.71
N LEU A 73 18.00 -25.24 1.23
CA LEU A 73 17.00 -26.08 1.91
C LEU A 73 17.46 -26.46 3.32
N LYS A 74 18.72 -26.92 3.46
CA LYS A 74 19.30 -27.23 4.77
C LYS A 74 19.39 -26.01 5.69
N SER A 75 19.78 -24.86 5.16
CA SER A 75 19.91 -23.63 5.95
C SER A 75 18.59 -23.11 6.51
N GLN A 76 17.47 -23.42 5.83
CA GLN A 76 16.13 -23.00 6.21
C GLN A 76 15.31 -24.12 6.88
N ASN A 77 15.91 -25.30 7.09
CA ASN A 77 15.22 -26.49 7.58
C ASN A 77 13.98 -26.87 6.72
N LEU A 78 14.08 -26.70 5.41
CA LEU A 78 13.00 -26.95 4.45
C LEU A 78 13.22 -28.26 3.67
N THR A 79 12.12 -28.89 3.29
CA THR A 79 12.09 -30.05 2.40
C THR A 79 11.88 -29.63 0.94
N PRO A 80 12.14 -30.52 -0.05
CA PRO A 80 11.78 -30.26 -1.44
C PRO A 80 10.28 -30.01 -1.65
N GLU A 81 9.41 -30.62 -0.85
CA GLU A 81 7.96 -30.39 -0.89
C GLU A 81 7.63 -28.98 -0.39
N ASP A 82 8.31 -28.50 0.66
CA ASP A 82 8.18 -27.13 1.14
C ASP A 82 8.61 -26.11 0.09
N LEU A 83 9.63 -26.43 -0.72
CA LEU A 83 10.06 -25.57 -1.82
C LEU A 83 8.94 -25.35 -2.85
N GLU A 84 8.26 -26.42 -3.27
CA GLU A 84 7.14 -26.32 -4.19
C GLU A 84 5.98 -25.52 -3.55
N ALA A 85 5.68 -25.78 -2.27
CA ALA A 85 4.67 -25.04 -1.55
C ALA A 85 4.98 -23.54 -1.48
N ILE A 86 6.23 -23.18 -1.16
CA ILE A 86 6.69 -21.77 -1.10
C ILE A 86 6.66 -21.14 -2.50
N ALA A 87 7.11 -21.86 -3.53
CA ALA A 87 7.16 -21.37 -4.90
C ALA A 87 5.75 -21.11 -5.45
N THR A 88 4.81 -22.03 -5.22
CA THR A 88 3.45 -21.95 -5.77
C THR A 88 2.53 -21.02 -4.98
N ARG A 89 2.84 -20.75 -3.70
CA ARG A 89 2.01 -19.93 -2.82
C ARG A 89 1.69 -18.53 -3.37
N PRO A 90 2.63 -17.73 -3.89
CA PRO A 90 2.31 -16.44 -4.51
C PRO A 90 1.37 -16.56 -5.71
N LEU A 91 1.57 -17.58 -6.55
CA LEU A 91 0.71 -17.81 -7.72
C LEU A 91 -0.72 -18.17 -7.29
N LYS A 92 -0.88 -19.10 -6.34
CA LYS A 92 -2.18 -19.48 -5.80
C LYS A 92 -2.90 -18.29 -5.16
N LEU A 93 -2.16 -17.44 -4.46
CA LEU A 93 -2.70 -16.22 -3.88
C LEU A 93 -3.22 -15.26 -4.95
N GLU A 94 -2.47 -15.04 -6.03
CA GLU A 94 -2.93 -14.20 -7.13
C GLU A 94 -4.17 -14.78 -7.82
N LYS A 95 -4.23 -16.10 -8.06
CA LYS A 95 -5.44 -16.76 -8.57
C LYS A 95 -6.64 -16.56 -7.65
N TYR A 96 -6.48 -16.83 -6.36
CA TYR A 96 -7.52 -16.62 -5.34
C TYR A 96 -8.04 -15.18 -5.35
N LYS A 97 -7.13 -14.20 -5.44
CA LYS A 97 -7.49 -12.78 -5.52
C LYS A 97 -8.34 -12.47 -6.74
N GLN A 98 -7.95 -12.99 -7.90
CA GLN A 98 -8.70 -12.80 -9.14
C GLN A 98 -10.08 -13.45 -9.07
N GLU A 99 -10.17 -14.71 -8.66
CA GLU A 99 -11.44 -15.44 -8.52
C GLU A 99 -12.40 -14.74 -7.55
N THR A 100 -11.88 -14.22 -6.44
CA THR A 100 -12.68 -13.62 -5.37
C THR A 100 -13.16 -12.20 -5.68
N TRP A 101 -12.31 -11.37 -6.31
CA TRP A 101 -12.57 -9.93 -6.41
C TRP A 101 -12.60 -9.36 -7.83
N ALA A 102 -12.11 -10.06 -8.86
CA ALA A 102 -12.04 -9.49 -10.22
C ALA A 102 -13.41 -8.98 -10.71
N HIS A 103 -14.48 -9.73 -10.42
CA HIS A 103 -15.85 -9.38 -10.80
C HIS A 103 -16.44 -8.17 -10.06
N LYS A 104 -15.79 -7.69 -8.97
CA LYS A 104 -16.22 -6.53 -8.18
C LYS A 104 -15.46 -5.26 -8.57
N VAL A 105 -14.36 -5.39 -9.30
CA VAL A 105 -13.39 -4.30 -9.54
C VAL A 105 -14.04 -3.08 -10.19
N GLU A 106 -14.91 -3.27 -11.18
CA GLU A 106 -15.59 -2.17 -11.88
C GLU A 106 -16.46 -1.37 -10.91
N SER A 107 -17.30 -2.07 -10.13
CA SER A 107 -18.19 -1.43 -9.16
C SER A 107 -17.40 -0.70 -8.05
N TYR A 108 -16.32 -1.34 -7.57
CA TYR A 108 -15.44 -0.77 -6.56
C TYR A 108 -14.69 0.45 -7.11
N PHE A 109 -14.21 0.39 -8.36
CA PHE A 109 -13.58 1.51 -9.04
C PHE A 109 -14.53 2.70 -9.16
N LEU A 110 -15.78 2.49 -9.61
CA LEU A 110 -16.75 3.58 -9.73
C LEU A 110 -17.04 4.26 -8.38
N ALA A 111 -17.20 3.48 -7.31
CA ALA A 111 -17.41 4.00 -5.96
C ALA A 111 -16.20 4.81 -5.45
N ARG A 112 -14.98 4.41 -5.86
CA ARG A 112 -13.73 5.03 -5.41
C ARG A 112 -13.19 6.09 -6.36
N LYS A 113 -13.68 6.17 -7.59
CA LYS A 113 -13.16 7.05 -8.65
C LYS A 113 -13.02 8.51 -8.20
N PRO A 114 -13.98 9.11 -7.47
CA PRO A 114 -13.84 10.49 -6.97
C PRO A 114 -12.61 10.71 -6.08
N TYR A 115 -12.04 9.63 -5.51
CA TYR A 115 -10.86 9.65 -4.65
C TYR A 115 -9.59 9.18 -5.35
N LEU A 116 -9.72 8.55 -6.51
CA LEU A 116 -8.62 8.08 -7.34
C LEU A 116 -8.21 9.12 -8.39
N ASP A 117 -9.12 10.03 -8.74
CA ASP A 117 -8.82 11.15 -9.61
C ASP A 117 -7.63 11.95 -9.04
N GLN A 118 -6.69 12.27 -9.93
CA GLN A 118 -5.47 12.98 -9.58
C GLN A 118 -5.55 14.43 -10.03
N VAL A 119 -4.79 15.28 -9.37
CA VAL A 119 -4.72 16.71 -9.66
C VAL A 119 -3.28 17.16 -9.78
N ARG A 120 -3.03 18.03 -10.75
CA ARG A 120 -1.90 18.96 -10.73
C ARG A 120 -2.43 20.33 -10.36
N TYR A 121 -1.78 20.98 -9.41
CA TYR A 121 -2.23 22.27 -8.91
C TYR A 121 -1.03 23.13 -8.54
N SER A 122 -1.24 24.43 -8.59
CA SER A 122 -0.24 25.39 -8.15
C SER A 122 -0.61 25.96 -6.79
N LEU A 123 0.39 26.13 -5.93
CA LEU A 123 0.26 26.61 -4.55
C LEU A 123 1.28 27.71 -4.28
N ILE A 124 0.84 28.77 -3.63
CA ILE A 124 1.70 29.74 -2.95
C ILE A 124 1.28 29.75 -1.49
N ARG A 125 2.24 29.79 -0.56
CA ARG A 125 1.96 30.02 0.85
C ARG A 125 2.82 31.15 1.41
N THR A 126 2.20 32.01 2.21
CA THR A 126 2.87 33.09 2.95
C THR A 126 2.18 33.33 4.29
N LYS A 127 2.89 33.87 5.28
CA LYS A 127 2.29 34.24 6.59
C LYS A 127 1.60 35.60 6.58
N ASP A 128 1.80 36.41 5.54
CA ASP A 128 1.27 37.77 5.44
C ASP A 128 0.04 37.80 4.51
N LEU A 129 -1.13 38.15 5.07
CA LEU A 129 -2.39 38.28 4.31
C LEU A 129 -2.36 39.43 3.31
N GLY A 130 -1.75 40.55 3.66
CA GLY A 130 -1.63 41.71 2.77
C GLY A 130 -0.84 41.33 1.52
N LEU A 131 0.31 40.67 1.73
CA LEU A 131 1.10 40.12 0.63
C LEU A 131 0.31 39.08 -0.17
N ALA A 132 -0.39 38.14 0.49
CA ALA A 132 -1.16 37.12 -0.23
C ALA A 132 -2.23 37.75 -1.15
N ASN A 133 -2.93 38.80 -0.70
CA ASN A 133 -3.93 39.50 -1.52
C ASN A 133 -3.27 40.22 -2.71
N GLU A 134 -2.16 40.90 -2.49
CA GLU A 134 -1.40 41.54 -3.56
C GLU A 134 -0.97 40.52 -4.63
N LEU A 135 -0.36 39.41 -4.20
CA LEU A 135 0.08 38.34 -5.10
C LEU A 135 -1.09 37.73 -5.88
N TYR A 136 -2.24 37.54 -5.24
CA TYR A 136 -3.45 37.06 -5.93
C TYR A 136 -3.86 38.00 -7.07
N PHE A 137 -3.96 39.31 -6.81
CA PHE A 137 -4.38 40.28 -7.83
C PHE A 137 -3.37 40.40 -8.97
N ARG A 138 -2.06 40.29 -8.69
CA ARG A 138 -1.02 40.27 -9.74
C ARG A 138 -1.19 39.06 -10.67
N ILE A 139 -1.53 37.89 -10.13
CA ILE A 139 -1.77 36.68 -10.93
C ILE A 139 -3.08 36.80 -11.71
N GLU A 140 -4.16 37.26 -11.06
CA GLU A 140 -5.48 37.43 -11.67
C GLU A 140 -5.45 38.46 -12.81
N GLY A 141 -4.72 39.56 -12.62
CA GLY A 141 -4.50 40.61 -13.62
C GLY A 141 -3.48 40.26 -14.71
N GLY A 142 -2.76 39.13 -14.57
CA GLY A 142 -1.76 38.70 -15.54
C GLY A 142 -0.46 39.52 -15.55
N GLU A 143 -0.19 40.29 -14.49
CA GLU A 143 1.03 41.10 -14.34
C GLU A 143 2.28 40.23 -14.16
N GLN A 144 2.12 39.10 -13.46
CA GLN A 144 3.18 38.10 -13.25
C GLN A 144 2.59 36.70 -13.31
N SER A 145 3.38 35.74 -13.78
CA SER A 145 2.94 34.34 -13.77
C SER A 145 2.92 33.78 -12.35
N PHE A 146 2.07 32.77 -12.12
CA PHE A 146 2.02 32.04 -10.85
C PHE A 146 3.40 31.50 -10.48
N ALA A 147 4.16 30.98 -11.45
CA ALA A 147 5.45 30.36 -11.22
C ALA A 147 6.54 31.35 -10.79
N GLU A 148 6.54 32.56 -11.35
CA GLU A 148 7.44 33.64 -10.93
C GLU A 148 7.14 34.07 -9.50
N ILE A 149 5.86 34.32 -9.19
CA ILE A 149 5.44 34.69 -7.84
C ILE A 149 5.77 33.58 -6.84
N ALA A 150 5.50 32.33 -7.17
CA ALA A 150 5.78 31.21 -6.27
C ALA A 150 7.27 31.06 -5.96
N LYS A 151 8.15 31.21 -6.96
CA LYS A 151 9.60 31.16 -6.76
C LYS A 151 10.10 32.28 -5.85
N GLN A 152 9.53 33.47 -6.00
CA GLN A 152 10.01 34.67 -5.31
C GLN A 152 9.43 34.82 -3.90
N TYR A 153 8.16 34.47 -3.71
CA TYR A 153 7.41 34.83 -2.51
C TYR A 153 6.86 33.64 -1.72
N SER A 154 6.76 32.44 -2.32
CA SER A 154 6.26 31.30 -1.56
C SER A 154 7.27 30.86 -0.51
N GLN A 155 6.77 30.56 0.68
CA GLN A 155 7.57 30.20 1.85
C GLN A 155 7.61 28.68 2.09
N GLY A 156 7.01 27.88 1.21
CA GLY A 156 7.01 26.42 1.25
C GLY A 156 7.93 25.77 0.21
N VAL A 157 8.04 24.44 0.26
CA VAL A 157 8.86 23.64 -0.67
C VAL A 157 8.46 23.82 -2.14
N GLU A 158 7.20 24.20 -2.38
CA GLU A 158 6.68 24.49 -3.72
C GLU A 158 7.36 25.70 -4.39
N ALA A 159 8.06 26.57 -3.65
CA ALA A 159 8.86 27.64 -4.26
C ALA A 159 9.88 27.09 -5.27
N ASN A 160 10.46 25.92 -4.98
CA ASN A 160 11.45 25.25 -5.85
C ASN A 160 10.86 24.72 -7.15
N THR A 161 9.54 24.48 -7.19
CA THR A 161 8.83 23.97 -8.37
C THR A 161 8.01 25.03 -9.08
N GLY A 162 8.19 26.32 -8.72
CA GLY A 162 7.35 27.40 -9.22
C GLY A 162 5.89 27.23 -8.81
N GLY A 163 5.65 26.70 -7.63
CA GLY A 163 4.33 26.48 -7.06
C GLY A 163 3.65 25.21 -7.57
N LEU A 164 4.13 24.59 -8.66
CA LEU A 164 3.47 23.45 -9.29
C LEU A 164 3.69 22.16 -8.47
N LEU A 165 2.59 21.49 -8.15
CA LEU A 165 2.53 20.26 -7.37
C LEU A 165 1.70 19.20 -8.11
N GLY A 166 2.03 17.93 -7.87
CA GLY A 166 1.34 16.78 -8.46
C GLY A 166 2.05 16.19 -9.69
N PRO A 167 1.45 15.14 -10.32
CA PRO A 167 0.11 14.65 -10.06
C PRO A 167 0.00 13.85 -8.75
N VAL A 168 -1.04 14.12 -7.97
CA VAL A 168 -1.35 13.40 -6.71
C VAL A 168 -2.86 13.13 -6.62
N PRO A 169 -3.31 12.06 -5.94
CA PRO A 169 -4.73 11.86 -5.64
C PRO A 169 -5.34 13.10 -5.00
N ILE A 170 -6.57 13.46 -5.39
CA ILE A 170 -7.23 14.70 -4.98
C ILE A 170 -7.42 14.85 -3.47
N ARG A 171 -7.33 13.75 -2.71
CA ARG A 171 -7.42 13.73 -1.24
C ARG A 171 -6.06 13.74 -0.52
N GLN A 172 -4.95 13.62 -1.24
CA GLN A 172 -3.61 13.65 -0.64
C GLN A 172 -3.23 15.03 -0.05
N PRO A 173 -3.57 16.16 -0.67
CA PRO A 173 -3.34 17.48 -0.08
C PRO A 173 -4.10 17.69 1.23
N HIS A 174 -3.77 18.77 1.95
CA HIS A 174 -4.51 19.18 3.15
C HIS A 174 -6.03 19.27 2.86
N PRO A 175 -6.94 18.82 3.75
CA PRO A 175 -8.39 18.77 3.50
C PRO A 175 -8.99 20.04 2.89
N LEU A 176 -8.57 21.22 3.37
CA LEU A 176 -8.97 22.51 2.82
C LEU A 176 -8.60 22.66 1.32
N ILE A 177 -7.39 22.30 0.95
CA ILE A 177 -6.91 22.37 -0.44
C ILE A 177 -7.67 21.35 -1.29
N SER A 178 -7.83 20.13 -0.79
CA SER A 178 -8.59 19.07 -1.46
C SER A 178 -10.03 19.50 -1.74
N GLN A 179 -10.70 20.17 -0.80
CA GLN A 179 -12.05 20.72 -0.99
C GLN A 179 -12.08 21.78 -2.10
N ILE A 180 -11.11 22.70 -2.12
CA ILE A 180 -10.98 23.73 -3.16
C ILE A 180 -10.81 23.08 -4.54
N LEU A 181 -9.86 22.15 -4.66
CA LEU A 181 -9.55 21.48 -5.92
C LEU A 181 -10.73 20.64 -6.45
N SER A 182 -11.52 20.02 -5.55
CA SER A 182 -12.67 19.19 -5.92
C SER A 182 -13.80 19.95 -6.63
N VAL A 183 -13.93 21.25 -6.36
CA VAL A 183 -14.95 22.11 -6.98
C VAL A 183 -14.38 23.04 -8.05
N SER A 184 -13.07 22.96 -8.31
CA SER A 184 -12.37 23.84 -9.24
C SER A 184 -12.48 23.36 -10.69
N LYS A 185 -12.46 24.30 -11.62
CA LYS A 185 -12.17 24.04 -13.04
C LYS A 185 -10.67 24.21 -13.31
N PRO A 186 -10.08 23.49 -14.28
CA PRO A 186 -8.71 23.75 -14.71
C PRO A 186 -8.51 25.24 -15.07
N GLY A 187 -7.41 25.82 -14.59
CA GLY A 187 -7.09 27.25 -14.66
C GLY A 187 -7.71 28.12 -13.56
N GLN A 188 -8.67 27.62 -12.77
CA GLN A 188 -9.35 28.43 -11.76
C GLN A 188 -8.43 28.79 -10.59
N LEU A 189 -8.17 30.09 -10.44
CA LEU A 189 -7.45 30.68 -9.31
C LEU A 189 -8.43 30.97 -8.16
N TRP A 190 -8.02 30.67 -6.94
CA TRP A 190 -8.78 30.99 -5.74
C TRP A 190 -8.11 32.09 -4.91
N PRO A 191 -8.90 32.99 -4.30
CA PRO A 191 -8.38 34.03 -3.42
C PRO A 191 -7.67 33.42 -2.20
N PRO A 192 -6.79 34.19 -1.53
CA PRO A 192 -6.07 33.72 -0.35
C PRO A 192 -7.00 33.16 0.72
N ARG A 193 -6.68 31.97 1.22
CA ARG A 193 -7.40 31.35 2.34
C ARG A 193 -6.46 31.03 3.48
N ALA A 194 -6.94 31.25 4.70
CA ALA A 194 -6.20 30.88 5.90
C ALA A 194 -6.12 29.35 6.02
N LEU A 195 -4.94 28.86 6.35
CA LEU A 195 -4.60 27.47 6.61
C LEU A 195 -3.59 27.43 7.77
N ALA A 196 -4.09 27.25 8.99
CA ALA A 196 -3.31 27.45 10.22
C ALA A 196 -2.63 28.82 10.22
N GLU A 197 -1.30 28.90 10.33
CA GLU A 197 -0.52 30.14 10.30
C GLU A 197 -0.23 30.67 8.89
N TRP A 198 -0.70 29.99 7.84
CA TRP A 198 -0.43 30.31 6.44
C TRP A 198 -1.66 30.90 5.75
N PHE A 199 -1.42 31.76 4.78
CA PHE A 199 -2.37 32.11 3.74
C PHE A 199 -1.92 31.44 2.44
N VAL A 200 -2.85 30.69 1.83
CA VAL A 200 -2.59 29.92 0.62
C VAL A 200 -3.38 30.45 -0.57
N ILE A 201 -2.71 30.55 -1.71
CA ILE A 201 -3.33 30.81 -3.01
C ILE A 201 -3.22 29.51 -3.81
N VAL A 202 -4.35 29.06 -4.36
CA VAL A 202 -4.45 27.75 -5.04
C VAL A 202 -4.99 27.96 -6.44
N ARG A 203 -4.39 27.30 -7.42
CA ARG A 203 -4.94 27.18 -8.77
C ARG A 203 -4.96 25.72 -9.20
N LEU A 204 -6.11 25.23 -9.67
CA LEU A 204 -6.14 23.90 -10.30
C LEU A 204 -5.51 24.02 -11.69
N GLU A 205 -4.46 23.26 -11.98
CA GLU A 205 -3.83 23.26 -13.31
C GLU A 205 -4.43 22.18 -14.20
N GLN A 206 -4.58 20.98 -13.65
CA GLN A 206 -5.11 19.84 -14.40
C GLN A 206 -5.83 18.87 -13.47
N LEU A 207 -7.02 18.43 -13.89
CA LEU A 207 -7.69 17.26 -13.34
C LEU A 207 -7.38 16.06 -14.25
N ILE A 208 -6.86 14.98 -13.67
CA ILE A 208 -6.49 13.75 -14.36
C ILE A 208 -7.44 12.65 -13.86
N PRO A 209 -8.46 12.29 -14.65
CA PRO A 209 -9.38 11.22 -14.28
C PRO A 209 -8.64 9.90 -14.10
N ALA A 210 -8.94 9.17 -13.03
CA ALA A 210 -8.47 7.81 -12.88
C ALA A 210 -9.01 6.94 -14.03
N GLN A 211 -8.18 6.03 -14.50
CA GLN A 211 -8.53 5.05 -15.53
C GLN A 211 -8.47 3.66 -14.91
N LEU A 212 -9.41 2.79 -15.32
CA LEU A 212 -9.41 1.39 -14.91
C LEU A 212 -8.52 0.57 -15.86
N ASP A 213 -7.24 0.91 -15.89
CA ASP A 213 -6.22 0.11 -16.57
C ASP A 213 -5.83 -1.12 -15.73
N GLU A 214 -5.00 -1.99 -16.30
CA GLU A 214 -4.59 -3.23 -15.67
C GLU A 214 -3.84 -3.01 -14.34
N THR A 215 -3.04 -1.94 -14.25
CA THR A 215 -2.34 -1.57 -13.02
C THR A 215 -3.33 -1.14 -11.93
N MET A 216 -4.33 -0.33 -12.28
CA MET A 216 -5.40 0.08 -11.37
C MET A 216 -6.24 -1.12 -10.94
N ARG A 217 -6.56 -2.04 -11.85
CA ARG A 217 -7.31 -3.27 -11.54
C ARG A 217 -6.60 -4.08 -10.45
N ARG A 218 -5.31 -4.38 -10.64
CA ARG A 218 -4.52 -5.13 -9.65
C ARG A 218 -4.48 -4.41 -8.31
N ARG A 219 -4.20 -3.10 -8.32
CA ARG A 219 -4.21 -2.29 -7.10
C ARG A 219 -5.54 -2.38 -6.34
N LEU A 220 -6.67 -2.30 -7.03
CA LEU A 220 -7.98 -2.35 -6.38
C LEU A 220 -8.30 -3.74 -5.83
N ILE A 221 -7.88 -4.80 -6.53
CA ILE A 221 -7.95 -6.17 -6.04
C ILE A 221 -7.11 -6.32 -4.76
N ASP A 222 -5.89 -5.81 -4.75
CA ASP A 222 -5.03 -5.82 -3.57
C ASP A 222 -5.65 -5.03 -2.40
N GLU A 223 -6.22 -3.85 -2.66
CA GLU A 223 -6.91 -3.08 -1.63
C GLU A 223 -8.11 -3.84 -1.02
N MET A 224 -8.90 -4.54 -1.85
CA MET A 224 -10.01 -5.38 -1.38
C MET A 224 -9.51 -6.60 -0.59
N PHE A 225 -8.44 -7.24 -1.06
CA PHE A 225 -7.80 -8.35 -0.37
C PHE A 225 -7.24 -7.95 1.00
N GLU A 226 -6.54 -6.81 1.08
CA GLU A 226 -6.02 -6.30 2.36
C GLU A 226 -7.14 -5.95 3.33
N THR A 227 -8.24 -5.39 2.82
CA THR A 227 -9.43 -5.13 3.64
C THR A 227 -9.98 -6.44 4.21
N TRP A 228 -10.13 -7.46 3.38
CA TRP A 228 -10.59 -8.79 3.80
C TRP A 228 -9.65 -9.47 4.81
N ILE A 229 -8.33 -9.45 4.58
CA ILE A 229 -7.35 -10.01 5.54
C ILE A 229 -7.50 -9.34 6.91
N ASN A 230 -7.63 -8.01 6.95
CA ASN A 230 -7.78 -7.29 8.21
C ASN A 230 -9.08 -7.66 8.94
N GLU A 231 -10.15 -7.97 8.21
CA GLU A 231 -11.40 -8.48 8.78
C GLU A 231 -11.23 -9.91 9.31
N GLN A 232 -10.58 -10.80 8.56
CA GLN A 232 -10.32 -12.18 8.97
C GLN A 232 -9.44 -12.24 10.23
N ILE A 233 -8.39 -11.44 10.32
CA ILE A 233 -7.54 -11.36 11.53
C ILE A 233 -8.36 -10.92 12.74
N LYS A 234 -9.27 -9.94 12.58
CA LYS A 234 -10.16 -9.50 13.66
C LYS A 234 -11.14 -10.59 14.09
N GLN A 235 -11.68 -11.35 13.13
CA GLN A 235 -12.64 -12.44 13.39
C GLN A 235 -11.97 -13.65 14.06
N MET A 236 -10.79 -14.04 13.59
CA MET A 236 -10.00 -15.13 14.17
C MET A 236 -9.58 -14.84 15.61
N GLY A 237 -9.34 -13.56 15.92
CA GLY A 237 -8.94 -13.13 17.25
C GLY A 237 -7.48 -13.51 17.59
N PRO A 238 -7.06 -13.30 18.86
CA PRO A 238 -5.70 -13.61 19.26
C PRO A 238 -5.48 -15.12 19.34
N LEU A 239 -4.28 -15.58 18.96
CA LEU A 239 -3.83 -16.95 19.19
C LEU A 239 -3.80 -17.24 20.70
N ARG A 240 -4.43 -18.34 21.12
CA ARG A 240 -4.51 -18.76 22.53
C ARG A 240 -4.06 -20.21 22.64
N ALA A 241 -3.39 -20.53 23.75
CA ALA A 241 -3.19 -21.92 24.14
C ALA A 241 -4.55 -22.54 24.48
N ILE A 242 -4.84 -23.71 23.92
CA ILE A 242 -6.00 -24.52 24.26
C ILE A 242 -5.45 -25.76 24.95
N GLU A 243 -5.98 -26.11 26.13
CA GLU A 243 -5.66 -27.39 26.76
C GLU A 243 -6.28 -28.51 25.93
N THR A 244 -5.45 -29.28 25.23
CA THR A 244 -5.87 -30.52 24.60
C THR A 244 -6.15 -31.53 25.71
N ASN A 245 -7.43 -31.73 26.07
CA ASN A 245 -7.83 -32.96 26.76
C ASN A 245 -7.61 -34.11 25.78
N GLU A 246 -6.58 -34.93 26.02
CA GLU A 246 -6.46 -36.25 25.38
C GLU A 246 -7.70 -37.08 25.77
N PRO A 247 -8.40 -37.73 24.82
CA PRO A 247 -9.35 -38.78 25.17
C PRO A 247 -8.55 -40.01 25.64
N GLU A 248 -8.89 -40.50 26.85
CA GLU A 248 -8.44 -41.78 27.40
C GLU A 248 -8.67 -42.97 26.46
#